data_AF-A0A6I1IEK3-F1
#
_entry.id   AF-A0A6I1IEK3-F1
#
_cell.length_a   1.000
_cell.length_b   1.000
_cell.length_c   1.000
_cell.angle_alpha   90.00
_cell.angle_beta   90.00
_cell.angle_gamma   90.00
#
_symmetry.space_group_name_H-M   'P 1'
#
loop_
_entity.id
_entity.type
_entity.pdbx_description
1 polymer ?
#
loop_
_entity_poly.entity_id
_entity_poly.type
_entity_poly.pdbx_seq_one_letter_code
_entity_poly.pdbx_strand_id
1 'polypeptide(L)'
;MKTPEIGIAIVAPGGYAPDEAALARGIARLQAQGATVHNYYDHAHKFQRFGGTDAGRLAQLHAAAADPAVQVVIALRGSYGISRILPDIDFSAMADSGKLFVGYSDFTAFHMGLMAKTGRASFAGPMICDDFIRDEPEQFTLDQLWSCLAGPTHTVTGASVGNPHVELQGKLWGGNLAMLVHLLGTPYFPVIDDGILFLEDVNEHPYRVERMLLQLLHAGVLQHQQAVVLGDFSAYKLSPMDNGYDFDAMLAYVREHLPVPVLTGLEFGHIRRRVTLPFGGHAQLRSDASGFSLQVGDYPTLARP
;
A
#
# COMPACT_ATOMS: atom_id res chain seq x y z
N MET A 1 21.78 19.88 -19.30
CA MET A 1 21.53 18.47 -18.94
C MET A 1 20.05 18.33 -18.67
N LYS A 2 19.33 17.53 -19.46
CA LYS A 2 17.92 17.25 -19.22
C LYS A 2 17.82 16.36 -17.99
N THR A 3 16.98 16.71 -17.03
CA THR A 3 16.52 15.78 -15.98
C THR A 3 16.11 14.48 -16.67
N PRO A 4 16.53 13.29 -16.21
CA PRO A 4 16.08 12.05 -16.82
C PRO A 4 14.54 12.02 -16.77
N GLU A 5 13.93 11.86 -17.94
CA GLU A 5 12.48 11.72 -18.10
C GLU A 5 12.08 10.40 -17.42
N ILE A 6 11.26 10.47 -16.36
CA ILE A 6 10.84 9.26 -15.63
C ILE A 6 9.74 8.58 -16.45
N GLY A 7 9.97 7.33 -16.83
CA GLY A 7 8.97 6.46 -17.43
C GLY A 7 8.04 5.84 -16.38
N ILE A 8 6.74 6.09 -16.52
CA ILE A 8 5.69 5.61 -15.62
C ILE A 8 4.74 4.71 -16.40
N ALA A 9 4.65 3.45 -16.00
CA ALA A 9 3.63 2.54 -16.51
C ALA A 9 2.35 2.60 -15.66
N ILE A 10 1.19 2.53 -16.33
CA ILE A 10 -0.12 2.35 -15.70
C ILE A 10 -0.65 0.97 -16.06
N VAL A 11 -0.97 0.17 -15.06
CA VAL A 11 -1.49 -1.21 -15.22
C VAL A 11 -2.75 -1.40 -14.39
N ALA A 12 -3.69 -2.23 -14.84
CA ALA A 12 -4.97 -2.46 -14.16
C ALA A 12 -5.14 -3.90 -13.65
N PRO A 13 -4.30 -4.37 -12.70
CA PRO A 13 -4.32 -5.75 -12.22
C PRO A 13 -5.52 -6.05 -11.31
N GLY A 14 -6.27 -5.03 -10.89
CA GLY A 14 -7.53 -5.10 -10.16
C GLY A 14 -8.73 -4.66 -11.02
N GLY A 15 -9.41 -3.60 -10.58
CA GLY A 15 -10.60 -3.04 -11.22
C GLY A 15 -10.35 -2.08 -12.41
N TYR A 16 -11.39 -1.85 -13.22
CA TYR A 16 -11.34 -0.89 -14.34
C TYR A 16 -11.51 0.58 -13.88
N ALA A 17 -11.03 1.53 -14.69
CA ALA A 17 -11.22 2.96 -14.45
C ALA A 17 -12.68 3.40 -14.72
N PRO A 18 -13.42 3.93 -13.73
CA PRO A 18 -14.83 4.29 -13.89
C PRO A 18 -15.07 5.50 -14.79
N ASP A 19 -14.09 6.41 -14.89
CA ASP A 19 -14.17 7.66 -15.64
C ASP A 19 -12.92 7.81 -16.54
N GLU A 20 -13.12 7.69 -17.85
CA GLU A 20 -12.06 7.77 -18.85
C GLU A 20 -11.54 9.20 -19.05
N ALA A 21 -12.41 10.20 -18.94
CA ALA A 21 -12.02 11.60 -19.09
C ALA A 21 -11.14 12.04 -17.90
N ALA A 22 -11.50 11.60 -16.69
CA ALA A 22 -10.68 11.81 -15.51
C ALA A 22 -9.33 11.07 -15.61
N LEU A 23 -9.32 9.83 -16.11
CA LEU A 23 -8.07 9.10 -16.38
C LEU A 23 -7.16 9.86 -17.35
N ALA A 24 -7.70 10.34 -18.47
CA ALA A 24 -6.95 11.11 -19.45
C ALA A 24 -6.36 12.40 -18.84
N ARG A 25 -7.11 13.09 -17.97
CA ARG A 25 -6.61 14.25 -17.20
C ARG A 25 -5.45 13.88 -16.28
N GLY A 26 -5.55 12.75 -15.56
CA GLY A 26 -4.47 12.27 -14.69
C GLY A 26 -3.18 11.93 -15.47
N ILE A 27 -3.32 11.30 -16.64
CA ILE A 27 -2.20 11.02 -17.55
C ILE A 27 -1.55 12.32 -18.03
N ALA A 28 -2.35 13.28 -18.52
CA ALA A 28 -1.86 14.56 -18.99
C ALA A 28 -1.13 15.34 -17.89
N ARG A 29 -1.58 15.23 -16.64
CA ARG A 29 -0.90 15.84 -15.48
C ARG A 29 0.49 15.25 -15.23
N LEU A 30 0.62 13.92 -15.27
CA LEU A 30 1.93 13.26 -15.14
C LEU A 30 2.88 13.69 -16.27
N GLN A 31 2.37 13.77 -17.50
CA GLN A 31 3.14 14.23 -18.66
C GLN A 31 3.58 15.69 -18.51
N ALA A 32 2.72 16.57 -18.00
CA ALA A 32 3.05 17.97 -17.73
C ALA A 32 4.14 18.13 -16.65
N GLN A 33 4.32 17.13 -15.77
CA GLN A 33 5.39 17.06 -14.78
C GLN A 33 6.70 16.48 -15.35
N GLY A 34 6.74 16.17 -16.66
CA GLY A 34 7.93 15.66 -17.34
C GLY A 34 8.10 14.15 -17.30
N ALA A 35 7.04 13.40 -16.99
CA ALA A 35 7.06 11.94 -17.07
C ALA A 35 6.63 11.43 -18.46
N THR A 36 7.27 10.38 -18.94
CA THR A 36 6.79 9.62 -20.10
C THR A 36 5.80 8.55 -19.61
N VAL A 37 4.52 8.67 -19.95
CA VAL A 37 3.48 7.73 -19.47
C VAL A 37 3.23 6.60 -20.47
N HIS A 38 3.41 5.37 -20.02
CA HIS A 38 3.16 4.12 -20.74
C HIS A 38 1.86 3.50 -20.20
N ASN A 39 0.71 3.83 -20.80
CA ASN A 39 -0.58 3.29 -20.34
C ASN A 39 -0.86 1.93 -20.99
N TYR A 40 -0.78 0.85 -20.22
CA TYR A 40 -1.12 -0.51 -20.65
C TYR A 40 -2.60 -0.84 -20.47
N TYR A 41 -3.35 -0.01 -19.74
CA TYR A 41 -4.78 -0.19 -19.59
C TYR A 41 -5.55 0.36 -20.79
N ASP A 42 -6.44 -0.46 -21.33
CA ASP A 42 -7.40 -0.09 -22.36
C ASP A 42 -8.83 -0.33 -21.85
N HIS A 43 -9.62 0.74 -21.80
CA HIS A 43 -11.00 0.70 -21.32
C HIS A 43 -11.91 -0.17 -22.19
N ALA A 44 -11.64 -0.27 -23.50
CA ALA A 44 -12.42 -1.10 -24.41
C ALA A 44 -12.32 -2.60 -24.07
N HIS A 45 -11.22 -3.00 -23.41
CA HIS A 45 -10.95 -4.38 -23.00
C HIS A 45 -11.40 -4.70 -21.57
N LYS A 46 -12.11 -3.78 -20.87
CA LYS A 46 -12.64 -4.07 -19.53
C LYS A 46 -13.52 -5.32 -19.56
N PHE A 47 -13.40 -6.13 -18.52
CA PHE A 47 -14.16 -7.37 -18.40
C PHE A 47 -14.88 -7.38 -17.07
N GLN A 48 -16.21 -7.31 -17.08
CA GLN A 48 -17.03 -7.18 -15.87
C GLN A 48 -16.54 -5.98 -15.02
N ARG A 49 -16.10 -6.22 -13.78
CA ARG A 49 -15.56 -5.19 -12.87
C ARG A 49 -14.04 -4.99 -13.00
N PHE A 50 -13.37 -5.76 -13.84
CA PHE A 50 -11.92 -5.85 -13.92
C PHE A 50 -11.35 -5.00 -15.06
N GLY A 51 -10.10 -4.55 -14.89
CA GLY A 51 -9.36 -3.77 -15.91
C GLY A 51 -8.96 -4.54 -17.18
N GLY A 52 -9.49 -5.76 -17.35
CA GLY A 52 -9.20 -6.71 -18.42
C GLY A 52 -9.68 -8.11 -18.02
N THR A 53 -9.60 -9.07 -18.93
CA THR A 53 -9.67 -10.50 -18.55
C THR A 53 -8.51 -10.85 -17.62
N ASP A 54 -8.56 -11.99 -16.93
CA ASP A 54 -7.45 -12.42 -16.04
C ASP A 54 -6.12 -12.48 -16.83
N ALA A 55 -6.11 -13.09 -18.01
CA ALA A 55 -4.96 -13.10 -18.92
C ALA A 55 -4.54 -11.69 -19.39
N GLY A 56 -5.51 -10.83 -19.71
CA GLY A 56 -5.23 -9.46 -20.15
C GLY A 56 -4.57 -8.62 -19.06
N ARG A 57 -5.05 -8.72 -17.82
CA ARG A 57 -4.49 -8.01 -16.66
C ARG A 57 -3.09 -8.50 -16.32
N LEU A 58 -2.86 -9.81 -16.39
CA LEU A 58 -1.53 -10.40 -16.23
C LEU A 58 -0.56 -9.88 -17.31
N ALA A 59 -0.99 -9.87 -18.57
CA ALA A 59 -0.20 -9.38 -19.69
C ALA A 59 0.19 -7.90 -19.55
N GLN A 60 -0.72 -7.04 -19.05
CA GLN A 60 -0.40 -5.64 -18.75
C GLN A 60 0.74 -5.52 -17.74
N LEU A 61 0.65 -6.28 -16.64
CA LEU A 61 1.64 -6.25 -15.56
C LEU A 61 3.02 -6.73 -16.04
N HIS A 62 3.06 -7.84 -16.78
CA HIS A 62 4.30 -8.39 -17.33
C HIS A 62 4.92 -7.51 -18.41
N ALA A 63 4.10 -6.90 -19.28
CA ALA A 63 4.60 -5.97 -20.30
C ALA A 63 5.21 -4.71 -19.67
N ALA A 64 4.59 -4.16 -18.62
CA ALA A 64 5.13 -3.02 -17.89
C ALA A 64 6.46 -3.33 -17.18
N ALA A 65 6.61 -4.53 -16.61
CA ALA A 65 7.86 -4.97 -16.00
C ALA A 65 8.97 -5.18 -17.03
N ALA A 66 8.63 -5.65 -18.24
CA ALA A 66 9.60 -5.89 -19.31
C ALA A 66 10.02 -4.61 -20.06
N ASP A 67 9.29 -3.49 -19.92
CA ASP A 67 9.57 -2.27 -20.68
C ASP A 67 10.84 -1.56 -20.16
N PRO A 68 11.91 -1.44 -20.97
CA PRO A 68 13.16 -0.81 -20.54
C PRO A 68 13.03 0.71 -20.34
N ALA A 69 12.02 1.36 -20.90
CA ALA A 69 11.78 2.79 -20.72
C ALA A 69 11.07 3.13 -19.41
N VAL A 70 10.47 2.15 -18.74
CA VAL A 70 9.71 2.33 -17.50
C VAL A 70 10.62 2.18 -16.28
N GLN A 71 10.47 3.04 -15.29
CA GLN A 71 11.10 2.89 -13.96
C GLN A 71 10.06 2.68 -12.85
N VAL A 72 8.86 3.24 -13.00
CA VAL A 72 7.79 3.17 -12.00
C VAL A 72 6.54 2.52 -12.60
N VAL A 73 5.95 1.56 -11.89
CA VAL A 73 4.67 0.94 -12.28
C VAL A 73 3.63 1.32 -11.23
N ILE A 74 2.64 2.11 -11.61
CA ILE A 74 1.57 2.56 -10.71
C ILE A 74 0.29 1.81 -11.05
N ALA A 75 -0.32 1.17 -10.05
CA ALA A 75 -1.61 0.53 -10.21
C ALA A 75 -2.68 1.56 -10.56
N LEU A 76 -3.52 1.21 -11.54
CA LEU A 76 -4.64 2.04 -11.99
C LEU A 76 -5.58 2.34 -10.82
N ARG A 77 -5.96 1.29 -10.10
CA ARG A 77 -6.79 1.32 -8.89
C ARG A 77 -6.77 -0.06 -8.20
N GLY A 78 -7.32 -0.11 -6.99
CA GLY A 78 -7.58 -1.34 -6.25
C GLY A 78 -8.84 -2.03 -6.74
N SER A 79 -9.88 -2.05 -5.89
CA SER A 79 -11.13 -2.81 -6.08
C SER A 79 -10.95 -4.29 -5.72
N TYR A 80 -11.12 -5.21 -6.67
CA TYR A 80 -10.93 -6.63 -6.46
C TYR A 80 -10.43 -7.22 -7.77
N GLY A 81 -9.46 -8.11 -7.67
CA GLY A 81 -9.17 -9.07 -8.72
C GLY A 81 -7.73 -9.55 -8.79
N ILE A 82 -6.79 -8.96 -8.03
CA ILE A 82 -5.41 -9.43 -7.99
C ILE A 82 -5.35 -10.87 -7.49
N SER A 83 -6.17 -11.23 -6.49
CA SER A 83 -6.28 -12.60 -5.98
C SER A 83 -6.55 -13.66 -7.06
N ARG A 84 -7.22 -13.30 -8.18
CA ARG A 84 -7.51 -14.23 -9.28
C ARG A 84 -6.28 -14.57 -10.13
N ILE A 85 -5.30 -13.66 -10.17
CA ILE A 85 -4.12 -13.79 -11.02
C ILE A 85 -2.84 -14.04 -10.21
N LEU A 86 -2.87 -13.97 -8.87
CA LEU A 86 -1.72 -14.21 -7.99
C LEU A 86 -0.89 -15.46 -8.36
N PRO A 87 -1.49 -16.63 -8.66
CA PRO A 87 -0.72 -17.82 -9.03
C PRO A 87 0.03 -17.72 -10.35
N ASP A 88 -0.41 -16.85 -11.24
CA ASP A 88 0.13 -16.71 -12.59
C ASP A 88 1.11 -15.52 -12.71
N ILE A 89 1.22 -14.69 -11.66
CA ILE A 89 2.22 -13.63 -11.61
C ILE A 89 3.61 -14.26 -11.44
N ASP A 90 4.45 -14.11 -12.47
CA ASP A 90 5.90 -14.33 -12.36
C ASP A 90 6.56 -13.25 -11.47
N PHE A 91 6.54 -13.48 -10.16
CA PHE A 91 7.13 -12.56 -9.19
C PHE A 91 8.65 -12.42 -9.33
N SER A 92 9.36 -13.44 -9.84
CA SER A 92 10.79 -13.35 -10.11
C SER A 92 11.05 -12.35 -11.23
N ALA A 93 10.32 -12.43 -12.34
CA ALA A 93 10.40 -11.43 -13.40
C ALA A 93 10.03 -10.03 -12.90
N MET A 94 9.05 -9.90 -11.99
CA MET A 94 8.73 -8.59 -11.39
C MET A 94 9.90 -8.06 -10.55
N ALA A 95 10.54 -8.90 -9.75
CA ALA A 95 11.68 -8.46 -8.93
C ALA A 95 12.90 -8.09 -9.79
N ASP A 96 13.24 -8.92 -10.77
CA ASP A 96 14.40 -8.76 -11.66
C ASP A 96 14.26 -7.56 -12.60
N SER A 97 13.03 -7.13 -12.88
CA SER A 97 12.76 -5.94 -13.70
C SER A 97 13.34 -4.64 -13.12
N GLY A 98 13.63 -4.62 -11.81
CA GLY A 98 14.09 -3.43 -11.09
C GLY A 98 13.04 -2.32 -10.96
N LYS A 99 11.80 -2.50 -11.44
CA LYS A 99 10.77 -1.46 -11.37
C LYS A 99 10.33 -1.16 -9.94
N LEU A 100 9.88 0.07 -9.73
CA LEU A 100 9.27 0.51 -8.47
C LEU A 100 7.75 0.35 -8.59
N PHE A 101 7.18 -0.69 -7.97
CA PHE A 101 5.75 -0.99 -8.01
C PHE A 101 4.99 -0.26 -6.91
N VAL A 102 3.98 0.54 -7.29
CA VAL A 102 3.22 1.43 -6.40
C VAL A 102 1.72 1.11 -6.44
N GLY A 103 1.12 0.99 -5.27
CA GLY A 103 -0.33 0.90 -5.09
C GLY A 103 -0.73 0.60 -3.65
N TYR A 104 -2.03 0.61 -3.35
CA TYR A 104 -2.57 0.26 -2.03
C TYR A 104 -3.89 -0.52 -2.20
N SER A 105 -4.62 -0.82 -1.10
CA SER A 105 -5.89 -1.56 -1.16
C SER A 105 -5.69 -3.01 -1.66
N ASP A 106 -6.44 -3.48 -2.67
CA ASP A 106 -6.27 -4.81 -3.32
C ASP A 106 -4.81 -5.08 -3.75
N PHE A 107 -4.05 -4.03 -4.10
CA PHE A 107 -2.64 -4.13 -4.49
C PHE A 107 -1.70 -4.57 -3.34
N THR A 108 -2.19 -4.56 -2.10
CA THR A 108 -1.52 -5.20 -0.94
C THR A 108 -1.20 -6.67 -1.25
N ALA A 109 -2.07 -7.38 -1.98
CA ALA A 109 -1.81 -8.77 -2.34
C ALA A 109 -0.58 -8.93 -3.27
N PHE A 110 -0.33 -7.95 -4.14
CA PHE A 110 0.88 -7.92 -4.97
C PHE A 110 2.12 -7.67 -4.11
N HIS A 111 2.07 -6.70 -3.19
CA HIS A 111 3.18 -6.40 -2.28
C HIS A 111 3.59 -7.60 -1.44
N MET A 112 2.59 -8.29 -0.87
CA MET A 112 2.81 -9.50 -0.08
C MET A 112 3.38 -10.65 -0.91
N GLY A 113 2.81 -10.90 -2.10
CA GLY A 113 3.31 -11.93 -3.01
C GLY A 113 4.74 -11.65 -3.46
N LEU A 114 5.06 -10.42 -3.85
CA LEU A 114 6.40 -10.03 -4.27
C LEU A 114 7.42 -10.26 -3.15
N MET A 115 7.10 -9.82 -1.93
CA MET A 115 7.94 -10.04 -0.75
C MET A 115 8.11 -11.53 -0.44
N ALA A 116 7.01 -12.29 -0.39
CA ALA A 116 7.03 -13.70 -0.02
C ALA A 116 7.83 -14.55 -1.02
N LYS A 117 7.81 -14.19 -2.31
CA LYS A 117 8.48 -14.95 -3.36
C LYS A 117 9.93 -14.54 -3.61
N THR A 118 10.27 -13.27 -3.39
CA THR A 118 11.57 -12.74 -3.84
C THR A 118 12.29 -11.88 -2.80
N GLY A 119 11.62 -11.51 -1.70
CA GLY A 119 12.16 -10.56 -0.72
C GLY A 119 12.23 -9.11 -1.23
N ARG A 120 11.76 -8.83 -2.45
CA ARG A 120 11.86 -7.52 -3.09
C ARG A 120 10.86 -6.53 -2.47
N ALA A 121 11.37 -5.33 -2.18
CA ALA A 121 10.56 -4.21 -1.69
C ALA A 121 9.67 -3.59 -2.79
N SER A 122 8.56 -3.01 -2.36
CA SER A 122 7.58 -2.28 -3.17
C SER A 122 7.03 -1.08 -2.40
N PHE A 123 6.04 -0.36 -2.94
CA PHE A 123 5.57 0.90 -2.37
C PHE A 123 4.07 0.88 -2.13
N ALA A 124 3.67 0.91 -0.86
CA ALA A 124 2.30 1.13 -0.47
C ALA A 124 2.01 2.62 -0.58
N GLY A 125 1.35 3.04 -1.65
CA GLY A 125 1.27 4.45 -2.06
C GLY A 125 0.11 4.73 -3.02
N PRO A 126 0.00 5.96 -3.54
CA PRO A 126 -1.14 6.40 -4.33
C PRO A 126 -1.35 5.59 -5.62
N MET A 127 -2.59 5.57 -6.09
CA MET A 127 -3.01 4.93 -7.34
C MET A 127 -3.60 5.96 -8.31
N ILE A 128 -3.59 5.64 -9.61
CA ILE A 128 -3.99 6.60 -10.66
C ILE A 128 -5.40 7.16 -10.42
N CYS A 129 -6.41 6.29 -10.30
CA CYS A 129 -7.81 6.71 -10.20
C CYS A 129 -8.19 7.36 -8.86
N ASP A 130 -7.41 7.17 -7.80
CA ASP A 130 -7.78 7.71 -6.49
C ASP A 130 -7.04 9.01 -6.18
N ASP A 131 -5.88 9.25 -6.80
CA ASP A 131 -4.98 10.33 -6.40
C ASP A 131 -4.64 11.28 -7.57
N PHE A 132 -4.37 10.73 -8.76
CA PHE A 132 -3.86 11.52 -9.90
C PHE A 132 -4.97 12.12 -10.77
N ILE A 133 -6.16 11.51 -10.79
CA ILE A 133 -7.25 11.98 -11.67
C ILE A 133 -8.08 13.10 -11.06
N ARG A 134 -7.91 13.45 -9.77
CA ARG A 134 -8.72 14.50 -9.12
C ARG A 134 -8.58 15.84 -9.83
N ASP A 135 -9.63 16.65 -9.83
CA ASP A 135 -9.51 18.03 -10.34
C ASP A 135 -8.43 18.79 -9.56
N GLU A 136 -8.48 18.68 -8.23
CA GLU A 136 -7.47 19.16 -7.29
C GLU A 136 -6.76 17.97 -6.61
N PRO A 137 -5.59 17.55 -7.11
CA PRO A 137 -4.81 16.48 -6.48
C PRO A 137 -4.31 16.92 -5.10
N GLU A 138 -4.17 15.95 -4.21
CA GLU A 138 -3.61 16.19 -2.89
C GLU A 138 -2.08 16.28 -2.98
N GLN A 139 -1.55 17.51 -2.95
CA GLN A 139 -0.13 17.74 -3.21
C GLN A 139 0.77 17.03 -2.18
N PHE A 140 0.36 16.97 -0.92
CA PHE A 140 1.11 16.23 0.10
C PHE A 140 1.31 14.76 -0.28
N THR A 141 0.25 14.10 -0.76
CA THR A 141 0.30 12.69 -1.19
C THR A 141 1.27 12.49 -2.35
N LEU A 142 1.26 13.40 -3.32
CA LEU A 142 2.16 13.33 -4.46
C LEU A 142 3.62 13.61 -4.06
N ASP A 143 3.85 14.60 -3.20
CA ASP A 143 5.18 14.92 -2.69
C ASP A 143 5.76 13.76 -1.86
N GLN A 144 4.92 13.11 -1.03
CA GLN A 144 5.29 11.91 -0.28
C GLN A 144 5.73 10.78 -1.21
N LEU A 145 4.98 10.51 -2.29
CA LEU A 145 5.36 9.51 -3.29
C LEU A 145 6.74 9.84 -3.89
N TRP A 146 6.90 11.04 -4.45
CA TRP A 146 8.12 11.37 -5.19
C TRP A 146 9.34 11.48 -4.27
N SER A 147 9.18 12.01 -3.05
CA SER A 147 10.23 12.02 -2.03
C SER A 147 10.64 10.60 -1.64
N CYS A 148 9.68 9.70 -1.45
CA CYS A 148 9.93 8.31 -1.11
C CYS A 148 10.70 7.59 -2.24
N LEU A 149 10.25 7.71 -3.48
CA LEU A 149 10.93 7.09 -4.63
C LEU A 149 12.33 7.65 -4.89
N ALA A 150 12.60 8.92 -4.51
CA ALA A 150 13.93 9.52 -4.65
C ALA A 150 14.95 9.02 -3.59
N GLY A 151 14.47 8.67 -2.39
CA GLY A 151 15.25 8.15 -1.25
C GLY A 151 16.59 8.87 -0.98
N PRO A 152 17.59 8.20 -0.34
CA PRO A 152 17.62 6.79 0.08
C PRO A 152 16.87 6.51 1.38
N THR A 153 16.40 7.55 2.07
CA THR A 153 15.57 7.43 3.27
C THR A 153 14.31 8.25 3.10
N HIS A 154 13.22 7.78 3.70
CA HIS A 154 11.94 8.47 3.71
C HIS A 154 11.42 8.51 5.14
N THR A 155 10.89 9.65 5.58
CA THR A 155 10.40 9.82 6.94
C THR A 155 8.94 10.24 6.90
N VAL A 156 8.12 9.50 7.64
CA VAL A 156 6.71 9.79 7.88
C VAL A 156 6.54 10.15 9.34
N THR A 157 5.74 11.17 9.63
CA THR A 157 5.34 11.50 10.99
C THR A 157 3.83 11.35 11.14
N GLY A 158 3.38 11.00 12.34
CA GLY A 158 1.97 10.94 12.68
C GLY A 158 1.74 11.56 14.06
N ALA A 159 0.65 12.31 14.21
CA ALA A 159 0.26 12.90 15.48
C ALA A 159 -0.83 12.04 16.13
N SER A 160 -0.65 11.68 17.39
CA SER A 160 -1.66 10.93 18.14
C SER A 160 -1.42 11.05 19.64
N VAL A 161 -2.51 11.03 20.41
CA VAL A 161 -2.46 11.05 21.87
C VAL A 161 -2.61 9.62 22.39
N GLY A 162 -1.84 9.26 23.41
CA GLY A 162 -1.94 7.95 24.06
C GLY A 162 -1.24 6.81 23.33
N ASN A 163 -0.34 7.11 22.37
CA ASN A 163 0.61 6.12 21.88
C ASN A 163 1.62 5.75 22.98
N PRO A 164 2.08 4.49 23.05
CA PRO A 164 3.16 4.08 23.95
C PRO A 164 4.49 4.74 23.56
N HIS A 165 5.34 5.01 24.55
CA HIS A 165 6.71 5.46 24.29
C HIS A 165 7.58 4.29 23.84
N VAL A 166 8.09 4.34 22.60
CA VAL A 166 8.87 3.25 22.01
C VAL A 166 10.00 3.78 21.12
N GLU A 167 11.09 3.03 21.05
CA GLU A 167 12.15 3.18 20.05
C GLU A 167 12.47 1.78 19.52
N LEU A 168 11.99 1.48 18.32
CA LEU A 168 12.00 0.15 17.72
C LEU A 168 12.56 0.21 16.31
N GLN A 169 13.06 -0.92 15.83
CA GLN A 169 13.52 -1.07 14.45
C GLN A 169 13.05 -2.41 13.90
N GLY A 170 12.84 -2.47 12.58
CA GLY A 170 12.30 -3.68 11.98
C GLY A 170 12.02 -3.53 10.49
N LYS A 171 11.73 -4.62 9.81
CA LYS A 171 11.26 -4.55 8.42
C LYS A 171 9.85 -3.96 8.39
N LEU A 172 9.64 -2.89 7.63
CA LEU A 172 8.31 -2.30 7.43
C LEU A 172 7.50 -3.17 6.47
N TRP A 173 6.31 -3.59 6.87
CA TRP A 173 5.42 -4.37 6.01
C TRP A 173 3.97 -4.15 6.42
N GLY A 174 3.02 -4.45 5.54
CA GLY A 174 1.63 -4.11 5.84
C GLY A 174 0.78 -3.75 4.63
N GLY A 175 -0.32 -3.06 4.90
CA GLY A 175 -1.25 -2.56 3.89
C GLY A 175 -2.70 -2.69 4.34
N ASN A 176 -3.56 -3.07 3.42
CA ASN A 176 -4.97 -3.29 3.70
C ASN A 176 -5.16 -4.55 4.58
N LEU A 177 -5.81 -4.41 5.74
CA LEU A 177 -5.96 -5.48 6.73
C LEU A 177 -6.75 -6.67 6.18
N ALA A 178 -7.87 -6.44 5.50
CA ALA A 178 -8.65 -7.51 4.87
C ALA A 178 -7.83 -8.29 3.83
N MET A 179 -7.03 -7.62 3.01
CA MET A 179 -6.15 -8.30 2.05
C MET A 179 -5.02 -9.08 2.73
N LEU A 180 -4.48 -8.55 3.83
CA LEU A 180 -3.44 -9.22 4.61
C LEU A 180 -3.96 -10.54 5.17
N VAL A 181 -5.12 -10.50 5.84
CA VAL A 181 -5.80 -11.68 6.38
C VAL A 181 -6.26 -12.64 5.28
N HIS A 182 -6.71 -12.13 4.13
CA HIS A 182 -7.10 -12.96 2.98
C HIS A 182 -5.96 -13.88 2.50
N LEU A 183 -4.70 -13.45 2.61
CA LEU A 183 -3.55 -14.25 2.19
C LEU A 183 -2.99 -15.15 3.28
N LEU A 184 -3.48 -15.06 4.52
CA LEU A 184 -2.96 -15.85 5.64
C LEU A 184 -3.09 -17.36 5.38
N GLY A 185 -2.00 -18.09 5.55
CA GLY A 185 -1.92 -19.52 5.24
C GLY A 185 -1.67 -19.86 3.76
N THR A 186 -1.51 -18.86 2.89
CA THR A 186 -1.16 -19.07 1.48
C THR A 186 0.35 -18.89 1.23
N PRO A 187 0.89 -19.37 0.09
CA PRO A 187 2.29 -19.14 -0.30
C PRO A 187 2.65 -17.67 -0.63
N TYR A 188 1.70 -16.74 -0.52
CA TYR A 188 1.89 -15.31 -0.78
C TYR A 188 1.91 -14.47 0.51
N PHE A 189 1.76 -15.11 1.68
CA PHE A 189 1.93 -14.42 2.96
C PHE A 189 3.42 -14.43 3.35
N PRO A 190 4.10 -13.28 3.43
CA PRO A 190 5.51 -13.25 3.77
C PRO A 190 5.71 -13.58 5.25
N VAL A 191 6.74 -14.39 5.55
CA VAL A 191 7.18 -14.63 6.93
C VAL A 191 8.19 -13.54 7.28
N ILE A 192 7.81 -12.65 8.19
CA ILE A 192 8.62 -11.51 8.62
C ILE A 192 8.68 -11.54 10.14
N ASP A 193 9.87 -11.77 10.67
CA ASP A 193 10.20 -11.60 12.08
C ASP A 193 10.73 -10.19 12.34
N ASP A 194 10.51 -9.70 13.55
CA ASP A 194 10.91 -8.39 14.04
C ASP A 194 10.44 -7.23 13.14
N GLY A 195 9.23 -7.37 12.56
CA GLY A 195 8.66 -6.37 11.65
C GLY A 195 7.96 -5.21 12.35
N ILE A 196 7.82 -4.09 11.64
CA ILE A 196 6.87 -3.02 11.97
C ILE A 196 5.69 -3.16 11.01
N LEU A 197 4.54 -3.59 11.53
CA LEU A 197 3.36 -3.90 10.74
C LEU A 197 2.45 -2.66 10.63
N PHE A 198 2.25 -2.11 9.44
CA PHE A 198 1.29 -1.03 9.22
C PHE A 198 -0.03 -1.55 8.66
N LEU A 199 -1.16 -1.08 9.18
CA LEU A 199 -2.50 -1.59 8.81
C LEU A 199 -3.48 -0.47 8.58
N GLU A 200 -4.28 -0.59 7.53
CA GLU A 200 -5.42 0.29 7.23
C GLU A 200 -6.59 -0.54 6.71
N ASP A 201 -7.81 -0.02 6.80
CA ASP A 201 -8.95 -0.60 6.08
C ASP A 201 -10.10 0.41 5.87
N VAL A 202 -11.08 0.05 5.07
CA VAL A 202 -12.22 0.92 4.76
C VAL A 202 -13.54 0.17 4.73
N ASN A 203 -14.60 0.78 5.25
CA ASN A 203 -15.94 0.19 5.39
C ASN A 203 -16.00 -1.04 6.31
N GLU A 204 -14.97 -1.26 7.13
CA GLU A 204 -14.93 -2.36 8.09
C GLU A 204 -15.37 -1.88 9.47
N HIS A 205 -16.46 -2.45 9.98
CA HIS A 205 -16.92 -2.18 11.35
C HIS A 205 -15.81 -2.49 12.36
N PRO A 206 -15.65 -1.75 13.47
CA PRO A 206 -14.58 -2.00 14.44
C PRO A 206 -14.48 -3.46 14.92
N TYR A 207 -15.58 -4.22 15.02
CA TYR A 207 -15.53 -5.65 15.40
C TYR A 207 -14.88 -6.52 14.31
N ARG A 208 -14.95 -6.11 13.04
CA ARG A 208 -14.30 -6.81 11.92
C ARG A 208 -12.82 -6.55 11.91
N VAL A 209 -12.42 -5.30 12.21
CA VAL A 209 -11.03 -4.93 12.46
C VAL A 209 -10.46 -5.76 13.60
N GLU A 210 -11.13 -5.78 14.76
CA GLU A 210 -10.74 -6.60 15.92
C GLU A 210 -10.62 -8.08 15.54
N ARG A 211 -11.64 -8.65 14.89
CA ARG A 211 -11.64 -10.06 14.47
C ARG A 211 -10.46 -10.40 13.56
N MET A 212 -10.09 -9.51 12.65
CA MET A 212 -8.95 -9.69 11.77
C MET A 212 -7.61 -9.57 12.51
N LEU A 213 -7.47 -8.61 13.42
CA LEU A 213 -6.30 -8.50 14.30
C LEU A 213 -6.14 -9.73 15.18
N LEU A 214 -7.24 -10.22 15.77
CA LEU A 214 -7.25 -11.47 16.53
C LEU A 214 -6.91 -12.69 15.66
N GLN A 215 -7.31 -12.72 14.39
CA GLN A 215 -6.88 -13.80 13.50
C GLN A 215 -5.36 -13.78 13.28
N LEU A 216 -4.76 -12.61 13.07
CA LEU A 216 -3.30 -12.47 12.98
C LEU A 216 -2.62 -12.87 14.30
N LEU A 217 -3.20 -12.53 15.45
CA LEU A 217 -2.72 -12.98 16.77
C LEU A 217 -2.76 -14.50 16.90
N HIS A 218 -3.91 -15.12 16.65
CA HIS A 218 -4.10 -16.56 16.85
C HIS A 218 -3.31 -17.40 15.84
N ALA A 219 -2.98 -16.84 14.67
CA ALA A 219 -2.09 -17.46 13.70
C ALA A 219 -0.59 -17.29 14.03
N GLY A 220 -0.25 -16.59 15.12
CA GLY A 220 1.12 -16.39 15.56
C GLY A 220 1.81 -15.17 14.94
N VAL A 221 1.19 -14.47 13.98
CA VAL A 221 1.85 -13.41 13.21
C VAL A 221 2.29 -12.25 14.11
N LEU A 222 1.41 -11.79 15.00
CA LEU A 222 1.65 -10.59 15.82
C LEU A 222 2.71 -10.80 16.91
N GLN A 223 2.93 -12.04 17.33
CA GLN A 223 3.96 -12.42 18.31
C GLN A 223 5.38 -12.22 17.78
N HIS A 224 5.53 -12.20 16.45
CA HIS A 224 6.81 -12.04 15.76
C HIS A 224 7.06 -10.58 15.31
N GLN A 225 6.22 -9.62 15.71
CA GLN A 225 6.36 -8.22 15.31
C GLN A 225 6.89 -7.37 16.46
N GLN A 226 7.48 -6.23 16.12
CA GLN A 226 7.93 -5.23 17.09
C GLN A 226 6.83 -4.23 17.43
N ALA A 227 5.99 -3.87 16.44
CA ALA A 227 4.88 -2.93 16.62
C ALA A 227 3.81 -3.11 15.55
N VAL A 228 2.60 -2.65 15.87
CA VAL A 228 1.53 -2.39 14.90
C VAL A 228 1.31 -0.88 14.81
N VAL A 229 1.30 -0.33 13.60
CA VAL A 229 1.00 1.09 13.33
C VAL A 229 -0.30 1.17 12.51
N LEU A 230 -1.37 1.61 13.16
CA LEU A 230 -2.68 1.76 12.54
C LEU A 230 -2.76 3.08 11.77
N GLY A 231 -3.07 2.94 10.48
CA GLY A 231 -3.50 4.01 9.61
C GLY A 231 -4.98 4.33 9.79
N ASP A 232 -5.62 4.72 8.69
CA ASP A 232 -7.03 5.04 8.64
C ASP A 232 -7.90 3.78 8.64
N PHE A 233 -8.92 3.81 9.49
CA PHE A 233 -10.02 2.85 9.53
C PHE A 233 -11.32 3.63 9.46
N SER A 234 -11.81 3.89 8.26
CA SER A 234 -12.91 4.83 8.02
C SER A 234 -14.12 4.21 7.36
N ALA A 235 -15.17 5.04 7.20
CA ALA A 235 -16.42 4.71 6.51
C ALA A 235 -17.22 3.53 7.09
N TYR A 236 -16.91 3.09 8.31
CA TYR A 236 -17.77 2.18 9.06
C TYR A 236 -19.03 2.90 9.57
N LYS A 237 -20.06 2.12 9.89
CA LYS A 237 -21.32 2.64 10.42
C LYS A 237 -21.64 1.94 11.73
N LEU A 238 -21.69 2.71 12.81
CA LEU A 238 -22.18 2.25 14.10
C LEU A 238 -23.71 2.19 14.10
N SER A 239 -24.24 1.41 15.02
CA SER A 239 -25.65 1.19 15.25
C SER A 239 -25.96 1.19 16.75
N PRO A 240 -27.24 1.37 17.16
CA PRO A 240 -27.61 1.24 18.57
C PRO A 240 -27.27 -0.12 19.18
N MET A 241 -27.18 -1.18 18.37
CA MET A 241 -26.84 -2.53 18.84
C MET A 241 -25.38 -2.66 19.29
N ASP A 242 -24.50 -1.75 18.86
CA ASP A 242 -23.11 -1.76 19.29
C ASP A 242 -22.95 -1.38 20.77
N ASN A 243 -23.96 -0.75 21.37
CA ASN A 243 -24.05 -0.54 22.82
C ASN A 243 -22.76 0.08 23.41
N GLY A 244 -22.24 1.11 22.75
CA GLY A 244 -20.99 1.79 23.15
C GLY A 244 -19.70 1.18 22.61
N TYR A 245 -19.78 0.11 21.80
CA TYR A 245 -18.64 -0.42 21.08
C TYR A 245 -18.37 0.40 19.80
N ASP A 246 -17.16 0.94 19.69
CA ASP A 246 -16.68 1.72 18.57
C ASP A 246 -15.19 1.46 18.30
N PHE A 247 -14.53 2.33 17.52
CA PHE A 247 -13.11 2.18 17.23
C PHE A 247 -12.23 2.39 18.47
N ASP A 248 -12.58 3.31 19.37
CA ASP A 248 -11.79 3.60 20.57
C ASP A 248 -11.90 2.46 21.58
N ALA A 249 -13.09 1.89 21.76
CA ALA A 249 -13.30 0.69 22.57
C ALA A 249 -12.51 -0.51 22.03
N MET A 250 -12.55 -0.72 20.71
CA MET A 250 -11.75 -1.76 20.04
C MET A 250 -10.25 -1.51 20.22
N LEU A 251 -9.79 -0.28 20.02
CA LEU A 251 -8.38 0.11 20.17
C LEU A 251 -7.88 -0.14 21.59
N ALA A 252 -8.68 0.21 22.59
CA ALA A 252 -8.37 -0.07 23.98
C ALA A 252 -8.23 -1.59 24.23
N TYR A 253 -9.17 -2.38 23.73
CA TYR A 253 -9.13 -3.83 23.84
C TYR A 253 -7.87 -4.43 23.19
N VAL A 254 -7.56 -4.08 21.93
CA VAL A 254 -6.38 -4.63 21.25
C VAL A 254 -5.06 -4.16 21.89
N ARG A 255 -4.98 -2.94 22.42
CA ARG A 255 -3.80 -2.47 23.17
C ARG A 255 -3.57 -3.26 24.47
N GLU A 256 -4.63 -3.73 25.10
CA GLU A 256 -4.55 -4.56 26.31
C GLU A 256 -4.18 -6.02 25.99
N HIS A 257 -4.60 -6.56 24.85
CA HIS A 257 -4.53 -8.00 24.55
C HIS A 257 -3.46 -8.41 23.53
N LEU A 258 -2.95 -7.49 22.71
CA LEU A 258 -1.89 -7.80 21.75
C LEU A 258 -0.51 -7.79 22.42
N PRO A 259 0.42 -8.68 22.01
CA PRO A 259 1.75 -8.79 22.61
C PRO A 259 2.71 -7.67 22.18
N VAL A 260 2.25 -6.72 21.36
CA VAL A 260 3.05 -5.67 20.73
C VAL A 260 2.39 -4.31 20.91
N PRO A 261 3.17 -3.21 21.00
CA PRO A 261 2.62 -1.86 21.03
C PRO A 261 1.80 -1.56 19.77
N VAL A 262 0.60 -1.00 19.98
CA VAL A 262 -0.30 -0.56 18.91
C VAL A 262 -0.34 0.96 18.89
N LEU A 263 0.23 1.54 17.83
CA LEU A 263 0.27 2.98 17.59
C LEU A 263 -0.82 3.39 16.61
N THR A 264 -1.27 4.64 16.73
CA THR A 264 -2.25 5.27 15.85
C THR A 264 -1.70 6.57 15.27
N GLY A 265 -2.42 7.13 14.29
CA GLY A 265 -2.14 8.46 13.72
C GLY A 265 -1.31 8.43 12.44
N LEU A 266 -1.13 7.26 11.82
CA LEU A 266 -0.52 7.15 10.51
C LEU A 266 -1.49 7.66 9.43
N GLU A 267 -1.10 8.69 8.68
CA GLU A 267 -1.89 9.20 7.56
C GLU A 267 -1.76 8.25 6.35
N PHE A 268 -2.27 7.02 6.44
CA PHE A 268 -2.25 6.02 5.38
C PHE A 268 -3.56 5.25 5.34
N GLY A 269 -4.08 4.97 4.14
CA GLY A 269 -5.32 4.22 3.94
C GLY A 269 -6.23 4.88 2.91
N HIS A 270 -7.54 4.63 2.99
CA HIS A 270 -8.52 5.14 2.01
C HIS A 270 -8.95 6.60 2.28
N ILE A 271 -7.98 7.47 2.55
CA ILE A 271 -8.15 8.92 2.81
C ILE A 271 -7.53 9.77 1.71
N ARG A 272 -7.93 11.04 1.62
CA ARG A 272 -7.41 11.95 0.58
C ARG A 272 -5.92 12.24 0.76
N ARG A 273 -5.52 12.57 1.99
CA ARG A 273 -4.15 12.87 2.39
C ARG A 273 -3.49 11.61 2.91
N ARG A 274 -2.48 11.10 2.20
CA ARG A 274 -1.82 9.84 2.53
C ARG A 274 -0.32 9.89 2.31
N VAL A 275 0.42 9.10 3.06
CA VAL A 275 1.86 8.90 2.86
C VAL A 275 2.14 7.77 1.88
N THR A 276 3.41 7.62 1.49
CA THR A 276 3.91 6.44 0.75
C THR A 276 4.87 5.66 1.64
N LEU A 277 4.64 4.36 1.80
CA LEU A 277 5.42 3.49 2.68
C LEU A 277 6.23 2.47 1.83
N PRO A 278 7.57 2.44 1.95
CA PRO A 278 8.39 1.40 1.32
C PRO A 278 8.16 0.06 2.02
N PHE A 279 7.27 -0.77 1.45
CA PHE A 279 7.04 -2.14 1.90
C PHE A 279 8.33 -2.93 1.70
N GLY A 280 8.83 -3.54 2.77
CA GLY A 280 10.06 -4.33 2.79
C GLY A 280 11.31 -3.58 3.20
N GLY A 281 11.26 -2.24 3.32
CA GLY A 281 12.38 -1.44 3.79
C GLY A 281 12.64 -1.61 5.28
N HIS A 282 13.83 -1.20 5.74
CA HIS A 282 14.18 -1.20 7.15
C HIS A 282 13.71 0.10 7.82
N ALA A 283 12.82 -0.02 8.80
CA ALA A 283 12.21 1.08 9.51
C ALA A 283 12.81 1.27 10.91
N GLN A 284 12.89 2.53 11.32
CA GLN A 284 13.11 3.00 12.69
C GLN A 284 11.87 3.77 13.14
N LEU A 285 11.21 3.27 14.18
CA LEU A 285 10.01 3.85 14.76
C LEU A 285 10.33 4.46 16.13
N ARG A 286 10.08 5.76 16.28
CA ARG A 286 10.16 6.47 17.55
C ARG A 286 8.78 7.04 17.87
N SER A 287 8.26 6.79 19.06
CA SER A 287 6.98 7.35 19.50
C SER A 287 7.10 7.94 20.89
N ASP A 288 6.40 9.04 21.11
CA ASP A 288 6.23 9.70 22.40
C ASP A 288 4.76 10.13 22.61
N ALA A 289 4.50 10.93 23.64
CA ALA A 289 3.16 11.38 23.99
C ALA A 289 2.49 12.30 22.95
N SER A 290 3.27 12.86 22.00
CA SER A 290 2.80 13.79 20.98
C SER A 290 2.55 13.14 19.62
N GLY A 291 3.19 12.00 19.36
CA GLY A 291 3.08 11.30 18.08
C GLY A 291 4.24 10.35 17.84
N PHE A 292 4.48 10.03 16.58
CA PHE A 292 5.58 9.17 16.15
C PHE A 292 6.31 9.72 14.93
N SER A 293 7.55 9.26 14.76
CA SER A 293 8.35 9.36 13.54
C SER A 293 8.73 7.95 13.08
N LEU A 294 8.49 7.67 11.81
CA LEU A 294 8.81 6.42 11.13
C LEU A 294 9.76 6.75 9.98
N GLN A 295 11.05 6.51 10.18
CA GLN A 295 12.06 6.65 9.15
C GLN A 295 12.36 5.29 8.53
N VAL A 296 12.34 5.21 7.20
CA VAL A 296 12.56 3.98 6.44
C VAL A 296 13.74 4.18 5.51
N GLY A 297 14.60 3.16 5.41
CA GLY A 297 15.69 3.04 4.44
C GLY A 297 15.75 1.62 3.87
N ASP A 298 16.83 1.28 3.20
CA ASP A 298 17.06 -0.07 2.64
C ASP A 298 15.94 -0.54 1.69
N TYR A 299 15.56 0.33 0.75
CA TYR A 299 14.61 0.06 -0.31
C TYR A 299 15.14 0.65 -1.63
N PRO A 300 14.72 0.14 -2.81
CA PRO A 300 15.19 0.65 -4.09
C PRO A 300 14.72 2.08 -4.34
N THR A 301 15.56 2.91 -4.93
CA THR A 301 15.18 4.27 -5.31
C THR A 301 15.23 4.44 -6.82
N LEU A 302 14.62 5.51 -7.32
CA LEU A 302 14.96 6.03 -8.63
C LEU A 302 16.47 6.33 -8.65
N ALA A 303 17.14 5.90 -9.71
CA ALA A 303 18.54 6.27 -9.91
C ALA A 303 18.62 7.79 -9.92
N ARG A 304 19.41 8.38 -9.01
CA ARG A 304 19.72 9.81 -9.10
C ARG A 304 20.49 10.01 -10.41
N PRO A 305 20.11 10.98 -11.26
CA PRO A 305 20.95 11.37 -12.39
C PRO A 305 22.36 11.76 -11.94
#